data_AF-A0A8S3JFG8-F1
#
_entry.id   AF-A0A8S3JFG8-F1
#
_cell.length_a   1.000
_cell.length_b   1.000
_cell.length_c   1.000
_cell.angle_alpha   90.00
_cell.angle_beta   90.00
_cell.angle_gamma   90.00
#
_symmetry.space_group_name_H-M   'P 1'
#
loop_
_entity.id
_entity.type
_entity.pdbx_description
1 polymer ?
#
loop_
_entity_poly.entity_id
_entity_poly.type
_entity_poly.pdbx_seq_one_letter_code
_entity_poly.pdbx_strand_id
1 'polypeptide(L)'
;IEGYIRTHDETRQYAERLIELAKKYGDRHVGTMQLMDYWVNDKDLIHKVFKVFVPRYTNTIGPYTNSYRLPIKYGEFNYPNVPRQNIVLEMKDNPYPRIIPDPRNYSNILTNVLLDQARKEYRTEQNNRNENKEK
;
A
#
# COMPACT_ATOMS: atom_id res chain seq x y z
N ILE A 1 -8.64 -9.41 3.63
CA ILE A 1 -8.63 -10.90 3.62
C ILE A 1 -7.31 -11.39 4.22
N GLU A 2 -7.32 -12.50 4.95
CA GLU A 2 -6.10 -13.17 5.47
C GLU A 2 -5.82 -14.42 4.65
N GLY A 3 -4.55 -14.70 4.41
CA GLY A 3 -4.10 -16.04 4.06
C GLY A 3 -2.65 -16.08 3.60
N TYR A 4 -2.28 -17.14 2.90
CA TYR A 4 -0.88 -17.41 2.60
C TYR A 4 -0.27 -16.37 1.67
N ILE A 5 0.98 -15.98 1.98
CA ILE A 5 1.69 -14.88 1.31
C ILE A 5 1.73 -15.01 -0.21
N ARG A 6 2.01 -16.20 -0.76
CA ARG A 6 2.18 -16.38 -2.22
C ARG A 6 0.87 -16.11 -2.97
N THR A 7 -0.22 -16.75 -2.54
CA THR A 7 -1.54 -16.57 -3.15
C THR A 7 -2.05 -15.14 -3.02
N HIS A 8 -1.78 -14.49 -1.89
CA HIS A 8 -2.23 -13.12 -1.67
C HIS A 8 -1.40 -12.09 -2.43
N ASP A 9 -0.11 -12.35 -2.66
CA ASP A 9 0.74 -11.50 -3.50
C ASP A 9 0.33 -11.58 -4.98
N GLU A 10 -0.04 -12.77 -5.46
CA GLU A 10 -0.65 -12.93 -6.78
C GLU A 10 -2.01 -12.21 -6.88
N THR A 11 -2.91 -12.46 -5.91
CA THR A 11 -4.23 -11.82 -5.84
C THR A 11 -4.12 -10.29 -5.83
N ARG A 12 -3.14 -9.76 -5.10
CA ARG A 12 -2.83 -8.33 -5.05
C ARG A 12 -2.56 -7.79 -6.46
N GLN A 13 -1.71 -8.43 -7.24
CA GLN A 13 -1.38 -7.96 -8.60
C GLN A 13 -2.61 -7.89 -9.50
N TYR A 14 -3.49 -8.90 -9.44
CA TYR A 14 -4.75 -8.88 -10.19
C TYR A 14 -5.69 -7.78 -9.72
N ALA A 15 -5.84 -7.59 -8.40
CA ALA A 15 -6.69 -6.54 -7.84
C ALA A 15 -6.21 -5.14 -8.26
N GLU A 16 -4.89 -4.88 -8.16
CA GLU A 16 -4.28 -3.62 -8.59
C GLU A 16 -4.56 -3.35 -10.08
N ARG A 17 -4.39 -4.38 -10.93
CA ARG A 17 -4.63 -4.26 -12.37
C ARG A 17 -6.09 -4.00 -12.71
N LEU A 18 -7.03 -4.67 -12.05
CA LEU A 18 -8.46 -4.48 -12.28
C LEU A 18 -8.89 -3.05 -11.94
N ILE A 19 -8.42 -2.50 -10.82
CA ILE A 19 -8.71 -1.12 -10.41
C ILE A 19 -8.09 -0.12 -11.37
N GLU A 20 -6.85 -0.36 -11.81
CA GLU A 20 -6.17 0.51 -12.78
C GLU A 20 -6.93 0.58 -14.11
N LEU A 21 -7.39 -0.56 -14.63
CA LEU A 21 -8.17 -0.62 -15.86
C LEU A 21 -9.55 0.05 -15.71
N ALA A 22 -10.21 -0.15 -14.57
CA ALA A 22 -11.46 0.51 -14.24
C ALA A 22 -11.31 2.03 -14.19
N LYS A 23 -10.24 2.51 -13.54
CA LYS A 23 -9.93 3.93 -13.44
C LYS A 23 -9.57 4.54 -14.80
N LYS A 24 -8.79 3.83 -15.62
CA LYS A 24 -8.33 4.32 -16.92
C LYS A 24 -9.45 4.43 -17.96
N TYR A 25 -10.30 3.41 -18.07
CA TYR A 25 -11.26 3.30 -19.16
C TYR A 25 -12.71 3.56 -18.74
N GLY A 26 -13.02 3.52 -17.45
CA GLY A 26 -14.38 3.73 -16.94
C GLY A 26 -15.32 2.56 -17.18
N ASP A 27 -16.59 2.76 -16.82
CA ASP A 27 -17.67 1.76 -16.84
C ASP A 27 -18.24 1.49 -18.25
N ARG A 28 -18.02 2.40 -19.20
CA ARG A 28 -18.51 2.25 -20.59
C ARG A 28 -17.59 1.41 -21.48
N HIS A 29 -16.39 1.07 -21.02
CA HIS A 29 -15.44 0.32 -21.82
C HIS A 29 -15.75 -1.18 -21.81
N VAL A 30 -16.19 -1.70 -22.96
CA VAL A 30 -16.62 -3.09 -23.14
C VAL A 30 -15.55 -4.08 -22.68
N GLY A 31 -14.29 -3.87 -23.08
CA GLY A 31 -13.20 -4.78 -22.70
C GLY A 31 -12.93 -4.81 -21.20
N THR A 32 -13.09 -3.69 -20.50
CA THR A 32 -12.93 -3.64 -19.04
C THR A 32 -14.11 -4.32 -18.35
N MET A 33 -15.31 -4.12 -18.85
CA MET A 33 -16.52 -4.75 -18.31
C MET A 33 -16.50 -6.27 -18.48
N GLN A 34 -16.09 -6.77 -19.65
CA GLN A 34 -15.93 -8.22 -19.88
C GLN A 34 -14.86 -8.83 -18.96
N LEU A 35 -13.74 -8.13 -18.77
CA LEU A 35 -12.70 -8.57 -17.85
C LEU A 35 -13.19 -8.61 -16.39
N MET A 36 -13.92 -7.58 -15.96
CA MET A 36 -14.54 -7.54 -14.64
C MET A 36 -15.56 -8.67 -14.46
N ASP A 37 -16.39 -8.91 -15.46
CA ASP A 37 -17.38 -9.98 -15.45
C ASP A 37 -16.73 -11.36 -15.33
N TYR A 38 -15.57 -11.57 -15.94
CA TYR A 38 -14.82 -12.81 -15.82
C TYR A 38 -14.22 -13.02 -14.41
N TRP A 39 -13.57 -12.00 -13.84
CA TRP A 39 -12.84 -12.14 -12.57
C TRP A 39 -13.71 -11.96 -11.32
N VAL A 40 -14.80 -11.20 -11.42
CA VAL A 40 -15.69 -10.91 -10.31
C VAL A 40 -16.94 -11.79 -10.42
N ASN A 41 -16.99 -12.81 -9.54
CA ASN A 41 -18.10 -13.75 -9.49
C ASN A 41 -19.43 -13.06 -9.16
N ASP A 42 -19.40 -12.16 -8.17
CA ASP A 42 -20.57 -11.41 -7.73
C ASP A 42 -20.73 -10.12 -8.55
N LYS A 43 -21.79 -10.06 -9.36
CA LYS A 43 -22.02 -8.97 -10.31
C LYS A 43 -22.37 -7.65 -9.64
N ASP A 44 -22.90 -7.69 -8.42
CA ASP A 44 -23.18 -6.49 -7.65
C ASP A 44 -21.90 -5.78 -7.21
N LEU A 45 -20.80 -6.53 -7.04
CA LEU A 45 -19.49 -5.96 -6.73
C LEU A 45 -18.90 -5.17 -7.90
N ILE A 46 -19.25 -5.50 -9.15
CA ILE A 46 -18.78 -4.75 -10.33
C ILE A 46 -19.27 -3.30 -10.24
N HIS A 47 -20.55 -3.10 -9.89
CA HIS A 47 -21.10 -1.77 -9.66
C HIS A 47 -20.36 -1.03 -8.52
N LYS A 48 -20.02 -1.74 -7.44
CA LYS A 48 -19.23 -1.19 -6.33
C LYS A 48 -17.82 -0.77 -6.75
N VAL A 49 -17.17 -1.48 -7.68
CA VAL A 49 -15.87 -1.08 -8.24
C VAL A 49 -15.95 0.31 -8.86
N PHE A 50 -16.90 0.53 -9.75
CA PHE A 50 -17.00 1.81 -10.44
C PHE A 50 -17.58 2.94 -9.60
N LYS A 51 -18.51 2.66 -8.67
CA LYS A 51 -19.14 3.72 -7.86
C LYS A 51 -18.40 4.06 -6.57
N VAL A 52 -17.64 3.13 -6.00
CA VAL A 52 -16.97 3.33 -4.71
C VAL A 52 -15.45 3.33 -4.86
N PHE A 53 -14.88 2.29 -5.49
CA PHE A 53 -13.42 2.16 -5.54
C PHE A 53 -12.76 3.12 -6.54
N VAL A 54 -13.31 3.29 -7.75
CA VAL A 54 -12.74 4.22 -8.74
C VAL A 54 -12.73 5.68 -8.23
N PRO A 55 -13.84 6.25 -7.70
CA PRO A 55 -13.82 7.60 -7.15
C PRO A 55 -12.84 7.74 -5.98
N ARG A 56 -12.76 6.74 -5.10
CA ARG A 56 -11.82 6.71 -3.97
C ARG A 56 -10.37 6.87 -4.42
N TYR A 57 -9.98 6.24 -5.53
CA TYR A 57 -8.59 6.20 -5.99
C TYR A 57 -8.27 7.15 -7.15
N THR A 58 -9.14 8.13 -7.42
CA THR A 58 -8.96 9.05 -8.55
C THR A 58 -7.63 9.81 -8.48
N ASN A 59 -7.27 10.31 -7.29
CA ASN A 59 -6.06 11.12 -7.07
C ASN A 59 -4.80 10.29 -6.75
N THR A 60 -4.91 8.96 -6.64
CA THR A 60 -3.79 8.10 -6.25
C THR A 60 -3.25 7.34 -7.46
N ILE A 61 -1.95 7.44 -7.71
CA ILE A 61 -1.25 6.67 -8.76
C ILE A 61 -0.66 5.41 -8.11
N GLY A 62 -1.54 4.49 -7.70
CA GLY A 62 -1.20 3.22 -7.04
C GLY A 62 -0.27 3.31 -5.81
N PRO A 63 0.05 2.16 -5.17
CA PRO A 63 -0.76 0.96 -5.11
C PRO A 63 -2.10 1.24 -4.40
N TYR A 64 -3.15 0.50 -4.75
CA TYR A 64 -4.50 0.60 -4.18
C TYR A 64 -4.70 -0.31 -2.96
N THR A 65 -3.78 -1.23 -2.72
CA THR A 65 -3.84 -2.20 -1.61
C THR A 65 -2.67 -2.06 -0.62
N ASN A 66 -2.93 -2.41 0.63
CA ASN A 66 -1.90 -2.63 1.66
C ASN A 66 -1.81 -4.13 1.97
N SER A 67 -0.59 -4.61 2.23
CA SER A 67 -0.34 -5.98 2.71
C SER A 67 0.46 -5.95 4.00
N TYR A 68 0.01 -6.71 5.00
CA TYR A 68 0.64 -6.80 6.30
C TYR A 68 0.98 -8.23 6.64
N ARG A 69 2.24 -8.48 7.04
CA ARG A 69 2.65 -9.81 7.49
C ARG A 69 2.10 -10.08 8.88
N LEU A 70 1.48 -11.24 9.04
CA LEU A 70 1.02 -11.72 10.34
C LEU A 70 2.14 -12.46 11.07
N PRO A 71 2.09 -12.53 12.41
CA PRO A 71 2.93 -13.44 13.15
C PRO A 71 2.75 -14.89 12.68
N ILE A 72 3.83 -15.66 12.68
CA ILE A 72 3.78 -17.09 12.38
C ILE A 72 3.05 -17.78 13.54
N LYS A 73 1.96 -18.49 13.24
CA LYS A 73 1.22 -19.26 14.24
C LYS A 73 2.04 -20.48 14.66
N TYR A 74 2.19 -20.69 15.97
CA TYR A 74 2.85 -21.88 16.51
C TYR A 74 2.09 -23.14 16.07
N GLY A 75 2.81 -24.12 15.53
CA GLY A 75 2.24 -25.40 15.08
C GLY A 75 1.80 -25.43 13.61
N GLU A 76 1.76 -24.30 12.91
CA GLU A 76 1.49 -24.24 11.45
C GLU A 76 2.78 -24.35 10.62
N PHE A 77 3.59 -25.38 10.90
CA PHE A 77 4.75 -25.71 10.09
C PHE A 77 4.32 -26.66 8.96
N ASN A 78 4.62 -26.29 7.71
CA ASN A 78 4.49 -27.21 6.59
C ASN A 78 5.74 -28.07 6.49
N TYR A 79 5.58 -29.36 6.20
CA TYR A 79 6.71 -30.19 5.76
C TYR A 79 7.31 -29.60 4.47
N PRO A 80 8.61 -29.27 4.40
CA PRO A 80 9.67 -29.47 5.38
C PRO A 80 9.90 -28.21 6.25
N ASN A 81 9.37 -28.16 7.48
CA ASN A 81 9.51 -27.07 8.47
C ASN A 81 9.54 -25.62 7.95
N VAL A 82 8.83 -25.31 6.87
CA VAL A 82 8.73 -23.93 6.40
C VAL A 82 7.54 -23.30 7.12
N PRO A 83 7.73 -22.21 7.87
CA PRO A 83 6.62 -21.55 8.54
C PRO A 83 5.63 -21.02 7.48
N ARG A 84 4.34 -21.32 7.67
CA ARG A 84 3.29 -20.71 6.84
C ARG A 84 3.20 -19.23 7.20
N GLN A 85 3.77 -18.39 6.33
CA GLN A 85 3.64 -16.95 6.46
C GLN A 85 2.30 -16.50 5.90
N ASN A 86 1.40 -16.09 6.79
CA ASN A 86 0.15 -15.44 6.39
C ASN A 86 0.35 -13.93 6.28
N ILE A 87 -0.46 -13.32 5.42
CA ILE A 87 -0.57 -11.87 5.29
C ILE A 87 -2.05 -11.47 5.31
N VAL A 88 -2.31 -10.24 5.76
CA VAL A 88 -3.57 -9.56 5.55
C VAL A 88 -3.43 -8.66 4.33
N LEU A 89 -4.29 -8.87 3.34
CA LEU A 89 -4.44 -7.98 2.19
C LEU A 89 -5.70 -7.13 2.37
N GLU A 90 -5.56 -5.82 2.29
CA GLU A 90 -6.66 -4.87 2.39
C GLU A 90 -6.63 -3.80 1.30
N MET A 91 -7.79 -3.25 1.01
CA MET A 91 -7.94 -2.06 0.17
C MET A 91 -7.59 -0.83 0.99
N LYS A 92 -6.83 0.11 0.41
CA LYS A 92 -6.53 1.39 1.07
C LYS A 92 -7.81 2.19 1.35
N ASP A 93 -7.79 2.96 2.44
CA ASP A 93 -8.89 3.82 2.88
C ASP A 93 -10.21 3.05 2.99
N ASN A 94 -10.15 1.83 3.52
CA ASN A 94 -11.33 1.08 3.89
C ASN A 94 -11.91 1.62 5.23
N PRO A 95 -13.22 1.41 5.50
CA PRO A 95 -13.86 1.93 6.70
C PRO A 95 -13.55 1.12 7.98
N TYR A 96 -12.70 0.09 7.90
CA TYR A 96 -12.38 -0.75 9.04
C TYR A 96 -11.26 -0.11 9.88
N PRO A 97 -11.12 -0.51 11.16
CA PRO A 97 -10.01 -0.06 11.99
C PRO A 97 -8.64 -0.36 11.33
N ARG A 98 -7.69 0.57 11.50
CA ARG A 98 -6.33 0.40 10.97
C ARG A 98 -5.65 -0.80 11.62
N ILE A 99 -5.03 -1.65 10.80
CA ILE A 99 -4.31 -2.84 11.26
C ILE A 99 -3.05 -2.46 12.03
N ILE A 100 -2.29 -1.48 11.52
CA ILE A 100 -1.12 -0.94 12.20
C ILE A 100 -1.56 0.23 13.09
N PRO A 101 -1.17 0.25 14.37
CA PRO A 101 -1.43 1.40 15.25
C PRO A 101 -0.74 2.65 14.70
N ASP A 102 -1.30 3.82 14.99
CA ASP A 102 -0.69 5.07 14.56
C ASP A 102 0.73 5.21 15.13
N PRO A 103 1.71 5.65 14.32
CA PRO A 103 3.09 5.73 14.73
C PRO A 103 3.22 6.71 15.91
N ARG A 104 4.02 6.33 16.92
CA ARG A 104 4.35 7.23 18.01
C ARG A 104 5.17 8.41 17.49
N ASN A 105 5.01 9.57 18.12
CA ASN A 105 5.85 10.72 17.82
C ASN A 105 7.27 10.49 18.36
N TYR A 106 8.23 10.39 17.45
CA TYR A 106 9.66 10.19 17.76
C TYR A 106 10.51 11.45 17.58
N SER A 107 9.92 12.61 17.27
CA SER A 107 10.67 13.85 17.02
C SER A 107 11.53 14.29 18.20
N ASN A 108 11.08 14.01 19.43
CA ASN A 108 11.77 14.40 20.66
C ASN A 108 12.73 13.33 21.19
N ILE A 109 12.96 12.23 20.45
CA ILE A 109 14.01 11.28 20.81
C ILE A 109 15.35 11.98 20.65
N LEU A 110 16.22 11.86 21.65
CA LEU A 110 17.55 12.48 21.67
C LEU A 110 18.31 12.28 20.36
N THR A 111 18.32 11.05 19.84
CA THR A 111 18.95 10.71 18.56
C THR A 111 18.40 11.53 17.40
N ASN A 112 17.07 11.69 17.29
CA ASN A 112 16.45 12.46 16.21
C ASN A 112 16.72 13.96 16.36
N VAL A 113 16.75 14.48 17.59
CA VAL A 113 17.10 15.88 17.88
C VAL A 113 18.56 16.17 17.48
N LEU A 114 19.49 15.29 17.87
CA LEU A 114 20.90 15.43 17.51
C LEU A 114 21.12 15.34 15.99
N LEU A 115 20.44 14.41 15.32
CA LEU A 115 20.51 14.29 13.86
C LEU A 115 19.92 15.51 13.14
N ASP A 116 18.81 16.06 13.65
CA ASP A 116 18.21 17.28 13.08
C ASP A 116 19.14 18.49 13.23
N GLN A 117 19.79 18.62 14.39
CA GLN A 117 20.73 19.71 14.63
C GLN A 117 21.99 19.58 13.76
N ALA A 118 22.59 18.38 13.69
CA ALA A 118 23.72 18.11 12.80
C ALA A 118 23.38 18.39 11.33
N ARG A 119 22.15 18.05 10.89
CA ARG A 119 21.67 18.36 9.54
C ARG A 119 21.56 19.86 9.28
N LYS A 120 21.10 20.65 10.26
CA LYS A 120 21.00 22.12 10.16
C LYS A 120 22.37 22.78 10.07
N GLU A 121 23.31 22.33 10.90
CA GLU A 121 24.69 22.82 10.89
C GLU A 121 25.35 22.53 9.54
N TYR A 122 25.26 21.30 9.06
CA TYR A 122 25.80 20.91 7.74
C TYR A 122 25.23 21.77 6.60
N ARG A 123 23.91 22.00 6.57
CA ARG A 123 23.27 22.84 5.54
C ARG A 123 23.76 24.29 5.58
N THR A 124 23.93 24.83 6.78
CA THR A 124 24.42 26.20 6.98
C THR A 124 25.86 26.33 6.45
N GLU A 125 26.72 25.36 6.76
CA GLU A 125 28.09 25.32 6.22
C GLU A 125 28.12 25.21 4.69
N GLN A 126 27.26 24.39 4.07
CA GLN A 126 27.19 24.27 2.61
C GLN A 126 26.77 25.59 1.96
N ASN A 127 25.75 26.27 2.50
CA ASN A 127 25.30 27.56 2.00
C ASN A 127 26.42 28.61 2.09
N ASN A 128 27.07 28.71 3.26
CA ASN A 128 28.20 29.63 3.47
C ASN A 128 29.37 29.34 2.53
N ARG A 129 29.66 28.05 2.24
CA ARG A 129 30.68 27.65 1.27
C ARG A 129 30.33 28.04 -0.17
N ASN A 130 29.06 27.99 -0.53
CA ASN A 130 28.60 28.38 -1.88
C ASN A 130 28.63 29.90 -2.05
N GLU A 131 28.18 30.66 -1.05
CA GLU A 131 28.25 32.13 -1.06
C GLU A 131 29.68 32.66 -1.15
N ASN A 132 30.64 31.99 -0.52
CA ASN A 132 32.06 32.35 -0.60
C ASN A 132 32.73 31.95 -1.93
N LYS A 133 32.09 31.12 -2.78
CA LYS A 133 32.59 30.79 -4.12
C LYS A 133 32.06 31.74 -5.21
N GLU A 134 30.96 32.42 -4.93
CA GLU A 134 30.33 33.39 -5.86
C GLU A 134 30.89 34.82 -5.69
N LYS A 135 31.67 35.06 -4.63
CA LYS A 135 32.46 36.28 -4.41
C LYS A 135 33.90 36.09 -4.88
#